data_AF-A0A1C6KSY4-F1
#
_entry.id   AF-A0A1C6KSY4-F1
#
_cell.length_a   1.000
_cell.length_b   1.000
_cell.length_c   1.000
_cell.angle_alpha   90.00
_cell.angle_beta   90.00
_cell.angle_gamma   90.00
#
_symmetry.space_group_name_H-M   'P 1'
#
loop_
_entity.id
_entity.type
_entity.pdbx_description
1 polymer ?
#
loop_
_entity_poly.entity_id
_entity_poly.type
_entity_poly.pdbx_seq_one_letter_code
_entity_poly.pdbx_strand_id
1 'polypeptide(L)'
;MTGEYRIYVKSKSVVYDFSIRRKITVIVGDSGSGKTRFVSLLKLSKMRSKVRVECDADVVAVDNLLSMYKLLDTEKENKENGILNKIIYVLDEDVCNEILREEKGVKFAGAIKEAYGYFILMSRRNFGSLPYSVQEIFELSNKLGSVNLTEYTANRVYTLTQESPIKPDYIITEDEKVGYRFYKDTLKDKGVVCISAKNKDKIVKTLSDIPDDFKTLVIIADGAAFGSNIEGVLDIVDFKLRGKVGRKIRILLPESFEYIILASGIIKVDKTKLVETYNFAESSVYFSWERYYTELLEDESNGMYKKDKNAIPMFLRNPSNIKKFYDFVKEVDVC
;
A
#
# COMPACT_ATOMS: atom_id res chain seq x y z
N MET A 1 12.84 -7.41 7.75
CA MET A 1 12.10 -8.68 7.51
C MET A 1 11.65 -8.71 6.06
N THR A 2 11.90 -9.82 5.38
CA THR A 2 11.37 -10.15 4.02
C THR A 2 10.50 -11.39 4.11
N GLY A 3 9.62 -11.60 3.14
CA GLY A 3 8.80 -12.79 3.00
C GLY A 3 7.30 -12.52 3.02
N GLU A 4 6.55 -13.48 2.49
CA GLU A 4 5.12 -13.61 2.74
C GLU A 4 4.89 -14.54 3.94
N TYR A 5 3.97 -14.17 4.81
CA TYR A 5 3.70 -14.90 6.05
C TYR A 5 2.22 -15.26 6.12
N ARG A 6 1.94 -16.56 6.02
CA ARG A 6 0.62 -17.11 6.32
C ARG A 6 0.42 -17.16 7.83
N ILE A 7 -0.69 -16.61 8.30
CA ILE A 7 -1.08 -16.59 9.69
C ILE A 7 -2.31 -17.48 9.83
N TYR A 8 -2.13 -18.62 10.49
CA TYR A 8 -3.20 -19.57 10.77
C TYR A 8 -3.46 -19.63 12.27
N VAL A 9 -4.67 -19.26 12.70
CA VAL A 9 -5.08 -19.28 14.10
C VAL A 9 -6.33 -20.13 14.25
N LYS A 10 -6.25 -21.23 15.00
CA LYS A 10 -7.35 -22.17 15.20
C LYS A 10 -7.69 -22.34 16.67
N SER A 11 -9.00 -22.30 16.94
CA SER A 11 -9.63 -22.72 18.19
C SER A 11 -10.67 -23.81 17.91
N LYS A 12 -11.44 -24.21 18.92
CA LYS A 12 -12.52 -25.21 18.75
C LYS A 12 -13.63 -24.75 17.79
N SER A 13 -13.95 -23.45 17.78
CA SER A 13 -15.12 -22.91 17.07
C SER A 13 -14.76 -21.87 16.00
N VAL A 14 -13.50 -21.46 15.90
CA VAL A 14 -13.07 -20.43 14.95
C VAL A 14 -11.71 -20.76 14.34
N VAL A 15 -11.56 -20.51 13.05
CA VAL A 15 -10.29 -20.50 12.30
C VAL A 15 -10.11 -19.15 11.63
N TYR A 16 -8.88 -18.62 11.66
CA TYR A 16 -8.42 -17.52 10.82
C TYR A 16 -7.31 -18.04 9.93
N ASP A 17 -7.36 -17.70 8.64
CA ASP A 17 -6.36 -18.11 7.65
C ASP A 17 -6.19 -17.01 6.59
N PHE A 18 -5.06 -16.31 6.63
CA PHE A 18 -4.71 -15.28 5.66
C PHE A 18 -3.20 -15.07 5.61
N SER A 19 -2.73 -14.40 4.56
CA SER A 19 -1.32 -14.06 4.37
C SER A 19 -1.10 -12.55 4.35
N ILE A 20 0.05 -12.13 4.87
CA ILE A 20 0.55 -10.75 4.75
C ILE A 20 1.95 -10.76 4.14
N ARG A 21 2.31 -9.68 3.44
CA ARG A 21 3.58 -9.63 2.68
C ARG A 21 4.28 -8.28 2.71
N ARG A 22 3.77 -7.33 3.49
CA ARG A 22 4.38 -6.01 3.67
C ARG A 22 4.50 -5.65 5.13
N LYS A 23 5.35 -4.66 5.36
CA LYS A 23 5.60 -4.11 6.69
C LYS A 23 4.34 -3.65 7.40
N ILE A 24 3.39 -3.02 6.70
CA ILE A 24 2.15 -2.53 7.30
C ILE A 24 0.98 -3.13 6.55
N THR A 25 0.12 -3.81 7.30
CA THR A 25 -1.16 -4.34 6.84
C THR A 25 -2.26 -3.73 7.71
N VAL A 26 -3.31 -3.19 7.09
CA VAL A 26 -4.47 -2.63 7.79
C VAL A 26 -5.66 -3.57 7.61
N ILE A 27 -6.24 -4.02 8.72
CA ILE A 27 -7.48 -4.78 8.71
C ILE A 27 -8.61 -3.87 9.19
N VAL A 28 -9.42 -3.41 8.23
CA VAL A 28 -10.59 -2.56 8.46
C VAL A 28 -11.83 -3.39 8.79
N GLY A 29 -12.88 -2.71 9.26
CA GLY A 29 -14.23 -3.27 9.38
C GLY A 29 -14.93 -2.82 10.66
N ASP A 30 -16.25 -3.01 10.71
CA ASP A 30 -17.07 -2.59 11.83
C ASP A 30 -16.97 -3.50 13.07
N SER A 31 -17.72 -3.15 14.11
CA SER A 31 -17.91 -4.02 15.29
C SER A 31 -18.47 -5.38 14.87
N GLY A 32 -18.01 -6.45 15.52
CA GLY A 32 -18.47 -7.81 15.21
C GLY A 32 -17.81 -8.47 13.99
N SER A 33 -16.91 -7.79 13.28
CA SER A 33 -16.13 -8.34 12.15
C SER A 33 -15.09 -9.42 12.50
N GLY A 34 -14.96 -9.78 13.78
CA GLY A 34 -14.02 -10.82 14.24
C GLY A 34 -12.60 -10.34 14.55
N LYS A 35 -12.27 -9.04 14.40
CA LYS A 35 -10.94 -8.47 14.73
C LYS A 35 -10.55 -8.68 16.20
N THR A 36 -11.39 -8.25 17.14
CA THR A 36 -11.14 -8.41 18.59
C THR A 36 -11.01 -9.89 18.98
N ARG A 37 -11.80 -10.76 18.33
CA ARG A 37 -11.72 -12.20 18.58
C ARG A 37 -10.38 -12.78 18.13
N PHE A 38 -9.86 -12.38 16.98
CA PHE A 38 -8.52 -12.77 16.53
C PHE A 38 -7.44 -12.41 17.56
N VAL A 39 -7.40 -11.15 17.99
CA VAL A 39 -6.42 -10.67 18.99
C VAL A 39 -6.55 -11.44 20.30
N SER A 40 -7.78 -11.70 20.76
CA SER A 40 -8.01 -12.49 21.98
C SER A 40 -7.45 -13.92 21.87
N LEU A 41 -7.56 -14.56 20.70
CA LEU A 41 -7.01 -15.90 20.48
C LEU A 41 -5.48 -15.90 20.49
N LEU A 42 -4.85 -14.87 19.92
CA LEU A 42 -3.40 -14.70 20.00
C LEU A 42 -2.93 -14.58 21.45
N LYS A 43 -3.57 -13.73 22.26
CA LYS A 43 -3.25 -13.59 23.70
C LYS A 43 -3.44 -14.91 24.46
N LEU A 44 -4.55 -15.62 24.20
CA LEU A 44 -4.83 -16.93 24.82
C LEU A 44 -3.80 -18.00 24.44
N SER A 45 -3.27 -17.98 23.21
CA SER A 45 -2.29 -18.98 22.76
C SER A 45 -1.02 -19.01 23.63
N LYS A 46 -0.63 -17.86 24.21
CA LYS A 46 0.53 -17.74 25.09
C LYS A 46 0.28 -18.29 26.52
N MET A 47 -0.98 -18.54 26.90
CA MET A 47 -1.39 -18.97 28.25
C MET A 47 -1.64 -20.49 28.37
N ARG A 48 -1.01 -21.34 27.53
CA ARG A 48 -1.24 -22.80 27.47
C ARG A 48 -2.71 -23.18 27.17
N SER A 49 -3.39 -22.41 26.33
CA SER A 49 -4.77 -22.71 25.89
C SER A 49 -4.80 -23.71 24.73
N LYS A 50 -6.01 -24.23 24.40
CA LYS A 50 -6.24 -25.10 23.22
C LYS A 50 -6.28 -24.31 21.89
N VAL A 51 -5.57 -23.18 21.82
CA VAL A 51 -5.47 -22.35 20.61
C VAL A 51 -4.15 -22.68 19.90
N ARG A 52 -4.24 -23.03 18.62
CA ARG A 52 -3.08 -23.29 17.76
C ARG A 52 -2.81 -22.05 16.91
N VAL A 53 -1.57 -21.59 16.90
CA VAL A 53 -1.08 -20.52 16.02
C VAL A 53 0.05 -21.11 15.18
N GLU A 54 -0.05 -21.01 13.86
CA GLU A 54 0.95 -21.48 12.90
C GLU A 54 1.35 -20.30 12.01
N CYS A 55 2.63 -19.95 12.02
CA CYS A 55 3.24 -18.92 11.18
C CYS A 55 4.77 -19.12 11.23
N ASP A 56 5.47 -18.79 10.13
CA ASP A 56 6.94 -18.81 10.06
C ASP A 56 7.59 -17.57 10.73
N ALA A 57 6.79 -16.75 11.41
CA ALA A 57 7.19 -15.62 12.24
C ALA A 57 6.43 -15.64 13.57
N ASP A 58 7.01 -15.04 14.60
CA ASP A 58 6.34 -14.85 15.87
C ASP A 58 5.20 -13.85 15.73
N VAL A 59 3.96 -14.29 16.01
CA VAL A 59 2.79 -13.41 15.99
C VAL A 59 2.50 -12.93 17.41
N VAL A 60 2.62 -11.62 17.62
CA VAL A 60 2.55 -10.99 18.96
C VAL A 60 1.42 -9.97 18.99
N ALA A 61 0.39 -10.25 19.80
CA ALA A 61 -0.63 -9.27 20.12
C ALA A 61 -0.07 -8.23 21.10
N VAL A 62 -0.17 -6.95 20.74
CA VAL A 62 0.33 -5.82 21.51
C VAL A 62 -0.73 -5.35 22.49
N ASP A 63 -0.36 -5.11 23.76
CA ASP A 63 -1.31 -4.69 24.79
C ASP A 63 -1.55 -3.19 24.81
N ASN A 64 -0.52 -2.39 24.56
CA ASN A 64 -0.56 -0.92 24.53
C ASN A 64 0.70 -0.35 23.85
N LEU A 65 0.69 0.93 23.50
CA LEU A 65 1.83 1.57 22.86
C LEU A 65 3.13 1.54 23.68
N LEU A 66 3.05 1.58 25.01
CA LEU A 66 4.26 1.49 25.84
C LEU A 66 4.93 0.12 25.70
N SER A 67 4.14 -0.96 25.71
CA SER A 67 4.62 -2.33 25.46
C SER A 67 5.20 -2.48 24.05
N MET A 68 4.57 -1.85 23.04
CA MET A 68 5.07 -1.81 21.67
C MET A 68 6.47 -1.18 21.61
N TYR A 69 6.67 0.00 22.20
CA TYR A 69 7.98 0.67 22.17
C TYR A 69 9.06 -0.17 22.87
N LYS A 70 8.75 -0.81 24.01
CA LYS A 70 9.68 -1.74 24.66
C LYS A 70 10.08 -2.93 23.78
N LEU A 71 9.11 -3.49 23.05
CA LEU A 71 9.38 -4.58 22.10
C LEU A 71 10.26 -4.12 20.94
N LEU A 72 10.06 -2.89 20.44
CA LEU A 72 10.91 -2.30 19.39
C LEU A 72 12.33 -2.00 19.89
N ASP A 73 12.48 -1.49 21.12
CA ASP A 73 13.80 -1.26 21.72
C ASP A 73 14.57 -2.58 21.84
N THR A 74 13.89 -3.64 22.31
CA THR A 74 14.46 -4.99 22.39
C THR A 74 14.81 -5.56 21.01
N GLU A 75 13.97 -5.33 20.00
CA GLU A 75 14.25 -5.74 18.62
C GLU A 75 15.49 -5.03 18.07
N LYS A 76 15.60 -3.73 18.31
CA LYS A 76 16.76 -2.94 17.90
C LYS A 76 18.06 -3.45 18.54
N GLU A 77 18.05 -3.71 19.85
CA GLU A 77 19.19 -4.32 20.55
C GLU A 77 19.55 -5.69 19.98
N ASN A 78 18.56 -6.54 19.71
CA ASN A 78 18.78 -7.86 19.09
C ASN A 78 19.42 -7.72 17.70
N LYS A 79 18.90 -6.81 16.87
CA LYS A 79 19.42 -6.54 15.53
C LYS A 79 20.86 -6.05 15.54
N GLU A 80 21.21 -5.15 16.46
CA GLU A 80 22.59 -4.67 16.66
C GLU A 80 23.54 -5.82 17.06
N ASN A 81 23.03 -6.83 17.76
CA ASN A 81 23.75 -8.07 18.11
C ASN A 81 23.67 -9.16 17.02
N GLY A 82 23.13 -8.87 15.83
CA GLY A 82 23.00 -9.82 14.72
C GLY A 82 21.87 -10.85 14.88
N ILE A 83 20.98 -10.68 15.85
CA ILE A 83 19.83 -11.54 16.10
C ILE A 83 18.61 -10.96 15.38
N LEU A 84 18.18 -11.62 14.30
CA LEU A 84 17.04 -11.17 13.50
C LEU A 84 15.80 -12.03 13.79
N ASN A 85 14.98 -11.58 14.74
CA ASN A 85 13.72 -12.23 15.05
C ASN A 85 12.62 -11.74 14.10
N LYS A 86 12.01 -12.67 13.36
CA LYS A 86 10.86 -12.37 12.50
C LYS A 86 9.62 -12.23 13.38
N ILE A 87 9.15 -11.00 13.57
CA ILE A 87 7.99 -10.70 14.42
C ILE A 87 6.90 -9.98 13.62
N ILE A 88 5.67 -10.42 13.80
CA ILE A 88 4.45 -9.77 13.33
C ILE A 88 3.71 -9.22 14.55
N TYR A 89 3.69 -7.89 14.67
CA TYR A 89 2.99 -7.17 15.72
C TYR A 89 1.53 -6.96 15.33
N VAL A 90 0.61 -7.40 16.17
CA VAL A 90 -0.84 -7.25 15.97
C VAL A 90 -1.38 -6.24 16.96
N LEU A 91 -1.84 -5.11 16.46
CA LEU A 91 -2.39 -4.00 17.23
C LEU A 91 -3.91 -4.02 17.08
N ASP A 92 -4.62 -4.07 18.21
CA ASP A 92 -6.07 -3.98 18.23
C ASP A 92 -6.58 -2.54 18.07
N GLU A 93 -7.90 -2.40 18.04
CA GLU A 93 -8.58 -1.12 17.84
C GLU A 93 -8.22 -0.09 18.92
N ASP A 94 -8.01 -0.50 20.17
CA ASP A 94 -7.70 0.42 21.27
C ASP A 94 -6.28 0.98 21.13
N VAL A 95 -5.30 0.12 20.83
CA VAL A 95 -3.92 0.58 20.56
C VAL A 95 -3.89 1.46 19.30
N CYS A 96 -4.62 1.06 18.25
CA CYS A 96 -4.72 1.83 17.02
C CYS A 96 -5.36 3.21 17.25
N ASN A 97 -6.38 3.32 18.10
CA ASN A 97 -7.02 4.59 18.45
C ASN A 97 -6.04 5.58 19.11
N GLU A 98 -5.03 5.09 19.83
CA GLU A 98 -3.96 5.96 20.32
C GLU A 98 -3.06 6.48 19.19
N ILE A 99 -2.74 5.64 18.20
CA ILE A 99 -1.89 5.98 17.04
C ILE A 99 -2.56 7.04 16.15
N LEU A 100 -3.88 7.02 16.05
CA LEU A 100 -4.63 7.98 15.23
C LEU A 100 -4.53 9.44 15.71
N ARG A 101 -4.03 9.68 16.93
CA ARG A 101 -3.70 11.03 17.40
C ARG A 101 -2.41 11.49 16.70
N GLU A 102 -2.45 12.63 16.02
CA GLU A 102 -1.39 13.09 15.11
C GLU A 102 0.03 12.98 15.70
N GLU A 103 0.26 13.51 16.91
CA GLU A 103 1.54 13.44 17.61
C GLU A 103 2.03 12.00 17.86
N LYS A 104 1.12 11.10 18.23
CA LYS A 104 1.40 9.70 18.51
C LYS A 104 1.59 8.92 17.21
N GLY A 105 0.85 9.26 16.16
CA GLY A 105 0.94 8.66 14.84
C GLY A 105 2.28 8.93 14.17
N VAL A 106 2.81 10.15 14.28
CA VAL A 106 4.15 10.50 13.78
C VAL A 106 5.22 9.78 14.59
N LYS A 107 5.10 9.74 15.92
CA LYS A 107 6.04 9.01 16.78
C LYS A 107 6.06 7.52 16.47
N PHE A 108 4.88 6.90 16.30
CA PHE A 108 4.74 5.50 15.94
C PHE A 108 5.36 5.22 14.56
N ALA A 109 5.05 6.05 13.55
CA ALA A 109 5.62 5.93 12.21
C ALA A 109 7.16 5.98 12.24
N GLY A 110 7.73 6.90 13.01
CA GLY A 110 9.17 7.01 13.22
C GLY A 110 9.77 5.77 13.89
N ALA A 111 9.13 5.26 14.93
CA ALA A 111 9.59 4.08 15.68
C ALA A 111 9.58 2.81 14.81
N ILE A 112 8.54 2.61 14.00
CA ILE A 112 8.46 1.40 13.18
C ILE A 112 9.28 1.49 11.90
N LYS A 113 9.65 2.69 11.42
CA LYS A 113 10.30 2.92 10.12
C LYS A 113 11.48 1.99 9.86
N GLU A 114 12.38 1.84 10.84
CA GLU A 114 13.61 1.05 10.73
C GLU A 114 13.54 -0.31 11.43
N ALA A 115 12.39 -0.63 12.05
CA ALA A 115 12.17 -1.88 12.76
C ALA A 115 12.15 -3.10 11.83
N TYR A 116 12.79 -4.19 12.25
CA TYR A 116 12.74 -5.48 11.57
C TYR A 116 11.47 -6.25 12.01
N GLY A 117 10.35 -5.95 11.38
CA GLY A 117 9.09 -6.63 11.68
C GLY A 117 7.95 -6.15 10.79
N TYR A 118 6.83 -6.89 10.82
CA TYR A 118 5.58 -6.52 10.16
C TYR A 118 4.53 -6.11 11.21
N PHE A 119 3.56 -5.32 10.80
CA PHE A 119 2.57 -4.67 11.66
C PHE A 119 1.18 -4.86 11.07
N ILE A 120 0.30 -5.54 11.80
CA ILE A 120 -1.12 -5.64 11.50
C ILE A 120 -1.88 -4.65 12.38
N LEU A 121 -2.49 -3.66 11.75
CA LEU A 121 -3.26 -2.61 12.41
C LEU A 121 -4.75 -2.90 12.24
N MET A 122 -5.46 -3.18 13.32
CA MET A 122 -6.89 -3.43 13.31
C MET A 122 -7.65 -2.16 13.69
N SER A 123 -8.39 -1.56 12.77
CA SER A 123 -9.00 -0.25 12.99
C SER A 123 -10.24 -0.05 12.12
N ARG A 124 -11.11 0.88 12.48
CA ARG A 124 -12.17 1.38 11.57
C ARG A 124 -11.73 2.57 10.72
N ARG A 125 -10.60 3.19 11.06
CA ARG A 125 -10.13 4.45 10.50
C ARG A 125 -8.77 4.28 9.83
N ASN A 126 -8.50 5.12 8.85
CA ASN A 126 -7.21 5.20 8.14
C ASN A 126 -6.11 5.87 8.98
N PHE A 127 -4.86 5.53 8.68
CA PHE A 127 -3.69 6.05 9.38
C PHE A 127 -2.90 7.03 8.51
N GLY A 128 -3.22 8.33 8.60
CA GLY A 128 -2.59 9.38 7.76
C GLY A 128 -1.06 9.45 7.85
N SER A 129 -0.48 9.13 9.01
CA SER A 129 0.98 9.17 9.22
C SER A 129 1.74 7.96 8.65
N LEU A 130 1.05 6.93 8.14
CA LEU A 130 1.66 5.67 7.74
C LEU A 130 1.62 5.45 6.21
N PRO A 131 2.74 5.05 5.57
CA PRO A 131 2.78 4.78 4.14
C PRO A 131 2.46 3.31 3.85
N TYR A 132 1.20 2.89 4.07
CA TYR A 132 0.75 1.55 3.71
C TYR A 132 0.15 1.48 2.31
N SER A 133 0.22 0.31 1.70
CA SER A 133 -0.28 0.10 0.35
C SER A 133 -1.78 -0.08 0.32
N VAL A 134 -2.42 0.39 -0.75
CA VAL A 134 -3.85 0.11 -1.03
C VAL A 134 -4.14 -1.39 -1.13
N GLN A 135 -3.15 -2.20 -1.51
CA GLN A 135 -3.28 -3.66 -1.61
C GLN A 135 -3.14 -4.38 -0.27
N GLU A 136 -2.72 -3.68 0.79
CA GLU A 136 -2.57 -4.21 2.15
C GLU A 136 -3.68 -3.71 3.08
N ILE A 137 -4.81 -3.32 2.49
CA ILE A 137 -6.05 -2.97 3.21
C ILE A 137 -7.01 -4.14 3.03
N PHE A 138 -7.33 -4.79 4.14
CA PHE A 138 -8.17 -5.98 4.15
C PHE A 138 -9.40 -5.79 5.04
N GLU A 139 -10.45 -6.53 4.76
CA GLU A 139 -11.57 -6.76 5.66
C GLU A 139 -11.66 -8.25 5.98
N LEU A 140 -12.00 -8.58 7.23
CA LEU A 140 -12.26 -9.95 7.63
C LEU A 140 -13.67 -10.34 7.20
N SER A 141 -13.77 -11.34 6.32
CA SER A 141 -15.04 -12.02 6.04
C SER A 141 -15.08 -13.36 6.76
N ASN A 142 -16.27 -13.79 7.15
CA ASN A 142 -16.46 -15.13 7.67
C ASN A 142 -17.43 -15.96 6.81
N LYS A 143 -17.28 -17.28 6.93
CA LYS A 143 -18.23 -18.26 6.43
C LYS A 143 -18.41 -19.36 7.47
N LEU A 144 -19.56 -20.04 7.42
CA LEU A 144 -19.78 -21.24 8.21
C LEU A 144 -18.98 -22.39 7.56
N GLY A 145 -18.01 -22.93 8.29
CA GLY A 145 -17.26 -24.12 7.91
C GLY A 145 -17.97 -25.40 8.33
N SER A 146 -17.23 -26.52 8.37
CA SER A 146 -17.76 -27.81 8.85
C SER A 146 -18.17 -27.74 10.33
N VAL A 147 -19.34 -28.29 10.69
CA VAL A 147 -19.91 -28.45 12.05
C VAL A 147 -19.41 -27.43 13.11
N ASN A 148 -20.17 -26.34 13.32
CA ASN A 148 -19.93 -25.33 14.38
C ASN A 148 -18.56 -24.63 14.34
N LEU A 149 -17.91 -24.60 13.18
CA LEU A 149 -16.66 -23.87 12.93
C LEU A 149 -16.96 -22.62 12.10
N THR A 150 -16.50 -21.44 12.55
CA THR A 150 -16.52 -20.22 11.75
C THR A 150 -15.12 -19.99 11.16
N GLU A 151 -15.04 -19.90 9.83
CA GLU A 151 -13.79 -19.65 9.12
C GLU A 151 -13.71 -18.18 8.69
N TYR A 152 -12.65 -17.49 9.11
CA TYR A 152 -12.35 -16.12 8.76
C TYR A 152 -11.20 -16.08 7.73
N THR A 153 -11.40 -15.27 6.69
CA THR A 153 -10.38 -14.93 5.69
C THR A 153 -10.26 -13.42 5.59
N ALA A 154 -9.09 -12.93 5.19
CA ALA A 154 -8.87 -11.51 4.92
C ALA A 154 -9.00 -11.24 3.42
N ASN A 155 -9.98 -10.43 3.01
CA ASN A 155 -10.18 -10.05 1.62
C ASN A 155 -9.70 -8.62 1.41
N ARG A 156 -9.08 -8.34 0.27
CA ARG A 156 -8.67 -6.97 -0.07
C ARG A 156 -9.90 -6.09 -0.27
N VAL A 157 -9.90 -4.92 0.35
CA VAL A 157 -10.97 -3.92 0.19
C VAL A 157 -10.92 -3.33 -1.22
N TYR A 158 -9.71 -3.02 -1.69
CA TYR A 158 -9.50 -2.43 -3.00
C TYR A 158 -8.88 -3.45 -3.94
N THR A 159 -9.62 -3.78 -5.00
CA THR A 159 -9.12 -4.59 -6.10
C THR A 159 -8.99 -3.69 -7.33
N LEU A 160 -7.79 -3.64 -7.90
CA LEU A 160 -7.57 -2.97 -9.17
C LEU A 160 -8.25 -3.80 -10.26
N THR A 161 -9.24 -3.22 -10.93
CA THR A 161 -9.89 -3.85 -12.08
C THR A 161 -9.25 -3.30 -13.35
N GLN A 162 -8.90 -4.19 -14.29
CA GLN A 162 -8.44 -3.74 -15.61
C GLN A 162 -9.66 -3.24 -16.38
N GLU A 163 -9.76 -1.93 -16.52
CA GLU A 163 -10.80 -1.30 -17.31
C GLU A 163 -10.26 -0.90 -18.68
N SER A 164 -11.15 -0.74 -19.65
CA SER A 164 -10.78 -0.28 -20.99
C SER A 164 -10.06 1.08 -20.90
N PRO A 165 -9.02 1.30 -21.74
CA PRO A 165 -8.33 2.57 -21.80
C PRO A 165 -9.30 3.74 -21.97
N ILE A 166 -9.04 4.84 -21.28
CA ILE A 166 -9.73 6.11 -21.50
C ILE A 166 -8.76 7.15 -22.02
N LYS A 167 -9.21 8.00 -22.94
CA LYS A 167 -8.51 9.23 -23.33
C LYS A 167 -8.89 10.31 -22.32
N PRO A 168 -7.97 10.80 -21.47
CA PRO A 168 -8.29 11.78 -20.44
C PRO A 168 -8.32 13.21 -20.97
N ASP A 169 -9.22 14.04 -20.43
CA ASP A 169 -9.17 15.50 -20.55
C ASP A 169 -8.16 16.06 -19.53
N TYR A 170 -8.17 15.47 -18.32
CA TYR A 170 -7.29 15.84 -17.21
C TYR A 170 -6.57 14.61 -16.63
N ILE A 171 -5.33 14.83 -16.19
CA ILE A 171 -4.59 13.88 -15.34
C ILE A 171 -4.17 14.59 -14.06
N ILE A 172 -4.44 13.98 -12.91
CA ILE A 172 -3.88 14.38 -11.61
C ILE A 172 -2.79 13.40 -11.22
N THR A 173 -1.58 13.89 -10.94
CA THR A 173 -0.49 13.09 -10.37
C THR A 173 -0.25 13.45 -8.91
N GLU A 174 0.25 12.49 -8.13
CA GLU A 174 0.55 12.68 -6.71
C GLU A 174 1.57 13.79 -6.42
N ASP A 175 2.72 13.76 -7.09
CA ASP A 175 3.84 14.69 -6.84
C ASP A 175 4.24 15.49 -8.08
N GLU A 176 5.27 16.33 -7.97
CA GLU A 176 5.83 17.16 -9.05
C GLU A 176 7.14 16.59 -9.63
N LYS A 177 7.42 15.30 -9.42
CA LYS A 177 8.72 14.68 -9.76
C LYS A 177 8.75 14.18 -11.22
N VAL A 178 9.62 13.20 -11.50
CA VAL A 178 9.83 12.65 -12.85
C VAL A 178 8.52 12.12 -13.45
N GLY A 179 7.67 11.46 -12.66
CA GLY A 179 6.38 10.95 -13.12
C GLY A 179 5.46 12.06 -13.66
N TYR A 180 5.24 13.13 -12.90
CA TYR A 180 4.48 14.29 -13.35
C TYR A 180 5.01 14.87 -14.67
N ARG A 181 6.33 15.08 -14.74
CA ARG A 181 6.96 15.60 -15.97
C ARG A 181 6.74 14.67 -17.15
N PHE A 182 6.91 13.36 -16.93
CA PHE A 182 6.71 12.36 -17.97
C PHE A 182 5.30 12.45 -18.57
N TYR A 183 4.24 12.43 -17.75
CA TYR A 183 2.87 12.55 -18.23
C TYR A 183 2.62 13.90 -18.90
N LYS A 184 3.10 15.00 -18.31
CA LYS A 184 2.96 16.34 -18.88
C LYS A 184 3.59 16.45 -20.26
N ASP A 185 4.82 15.99 -20.42
CA ASP A 185 5.58 16.15 -21.67
C ASP A 185 5.09 15.23 -22.78
N THR A 186 4.67 14.01 -22.45
CA THR A 186 4.21 13.01 -23.45
C THR A 186 2.76 13.17 -23.86
N LEU A 187 1.94 13.91 -23.09
CA LEU A 187 0.52 14.12 -23.38
C LEU A 187 0.16 15.56 -23.78
N LYS A 188 1.11 16.51 -23.72
CA LYS A 188 0.88 17.92 -24.08
C LYS A 188 0.24 18.10 -25.47
N ASP A 189 0.69 17.33 -26.46
CA ASP A 189 0.25 17.46 -27.86
C ASP A 189 -1.11 16.79 -28.09
N LYS A 190 -1.67 16.13 -27.07
CA LYS A 190 -2.96 15.44 -27.10
C LYS A 190 -4.09 16.25 -26.48
N GLY A 191 -3.81 17.47 -26.04
CA GLY A 191 -4.78 18.34 -25.37
C GLY A 191 -5.12 17.92 -23.94
N VAL A 192 -4.30 17.07 -23.32
CA VAL A 192 -4.51 16.61 -21.93
C VAL A 192 -3.90 17.60 -20.95
N VAL A 193 -4.67 18.03 -19.96
CA VAL A 193 -4.20 18.92 -18.89
C VAL A 193 -3.63 18.09 -17.74
N CYS A 194 -2.31 18.18 -17.51
CA CYS A 194 -1.64 17.48 -16.41
C CYS A 194 -1.46 18.40 -15.19
N ILE A 195 -2.04 18.01 -14.06
CA ILE A 195 -2.05 18.73 -12.79
C ILE A 195 -1.30 17.88 -11.75
N SER A 196 -0.45 18.52 -10.94
CA SER A 196 0.15 17.86 -9.78
C SER A 196 -0.56 18.27 -8.50
N ALA A 197 -0.82 17.29 -7.62
CA ALA A 197 -1.28 17.53 -6.26
C ALA A 197 -0.16 17.96 -5.31
N LYS A 198 1.12 17.86 -5.72
CA LYS A 198 2.34 18.14 -4.95
C LYS A 198 2.69 17.10 -3.87
N ASN A 199 1.70 16.41 -3.30
CA ASN A 199 1.87 15.22 -2.46
C ASN A 199 0.53 14.46 -2.35
N LYS A 200 0.57 13.22 -1.83
CA LYS A 200 -0.63 12.37 -1.63
C LYS A 200 -1.74 13.02 -0.83
N ASP A 201 -1.42 13.78 0.21
CA ASP A 201 -2.41 14.36 1.12
C ASP A 201 -3.23 15.49 0.47
N LYS A 202 -2.72 16.06 -0.63
CA LYS A 202 -3.39 17.11 -1.38
C LYS A 202 -4.24 16.60 -2.54
N ILE A 203 -4.19 15.32 -2.90
CA ILE A 203 -4.97 14.79 -4.04
C ILE A 203 -6.48 15.06 -3.86
N VAL A 204 -7.03 14.83 -2.67
CA VAL A 204 -8.45 15.07 -2.36
C VAL A 204 -8.84 16.53 -2.64
N LYS A 205 -7.99 17.47 -2.18
CA LYS A 205 -8.19 18.90 -2.43
C LYS A 205 -8.08 19.22 -3.92
N THR A 206 -7.03 18.77 -4.60
CA THR A 206 -6.82 19.00 -6.04
C THR A 206 -7.96 18.46 -6.88
N LEU A 207 -8.48 17.29 -6.54
CA LEU A 207 -9.65 16.70 -7.21
C LEU A 207 -10.93 17.50 -6.97
N SER A 208 -11.11 18.04 -5.76
CA SER A 208 -12.26 18.88 -5.42
C SER A 208 -12.25 20.19 -6.19
N ASP A 209 -11.06 20.80 -6.33
CA ASP A 209 -10.82 22.09 -6.99
C ASP A 209 -10.82 21.98 -8.53
N ILE A 210 -10.86 20.76 -9.10
CA ILE A 210 -10.85 20.58 -10.55
C ILE A 210 -12.14 21.16 -11.17
N PRO A 211 -12.05 21.90 -12.30
CA PRO A 211 -13.23 22.42 -12.99
C PRO A 211 -14.20 21.30 -13.36
N ASP A 212 -15.50 21.58 -13.25
CA ASP A 212 -16.55 20.62 -13.51
C ASP A 212 -16.86 20.43 -15.01
N ASP A 213 -15.94 20.80 -15.91
CA ASP A 213 -16.09 20.76 -17.37
C ASP A 213 -15.52 19.49 -18.03
N PHE A 214 -14.80 18.64 -17.27
CA PHE A 214 -14.24 17.41 -17.81
C PHE A 214 -15.31 16.33 -18.10
N LYS A 215 -15.05 15.54 -19.14
CA LYS A 215 -15.75 14.28 -19.42
C LYS A 215 -14.98 13.09 -18.85
N THR A 216 -13.65 13.16 -18.88
CA THR A 216 -12.74 12.09 -18.50
C THR A 216 -11.58 12.61 -17.65
N LEU A 217 -11.35 11.98 -16.50
CA LEU A 217 -10.28 12.33 -15.58
C LEU A 217 -9.55 11.07 -15.15
N VAL A 218 -8.22 11.12 -15.12
CA VAL A 218 -7.37 10.05 -14.57
C VAL A 218 -6.60 10.59 -13.37
N ILE A 219 -6.63 9.86 -12.27
CA ILE A 219 -5.84 10.14 -11.06
C ILE A 219 -4.75 9.07 -10.99
N ILE A 220 -3.50 9.47 -10.78
CA ILE A 220 -2.35 8.56 -10.70
C ILE A 220 -1.59 8.84 -9.41
N ALA A 221 -1.42 7.82 -8.58
CA ALA A 221 -0.68 7.91 -7.31
C ALA A 221 0.11 6.64 -7.01
N ASP A 222 1.13 6.75 -6.14
CA ASP A 222 2.00 5.63 -5.75
C ASP A 222 1.24 4.72 -4.76
N GLY A 223 0.58 3.69 -5.29
CA GLY A 223 -0.26 2.73 -4.57
C GLY A 223 0.45 1.96 -3.46
N ALA A 224 1.79 1.93 -3.44
CA ALA A 224 2.56 1.36 -2.34
C ALA A 224 2.46 2.17 -1.03
N ALA A 225 2.06 3.45 -1.09
CA ALA A 225 1.99 4.35 0.07
C ALA A 225 0.70 5.21 0.13
N PHE A 226 -0.28 4.94 -0.75
CA PHE A 226 -1.51 5.72 -0.91
C PHE A 226 -2.69 5.25 -0.04
N GLY A 227 -2.51 4.20 0.77
CA GLY A 227 -3.61 3.56 1.50
C GLY A 227 -4.37 4.47 2.47
N SER A 228 -3.72 5.51 3.01
CA SER A 228 -4.35 6.49 3.89
C SER A 228 -5.34 7.43 3.19
N ASN A 229 -5.21 7.59 1.87
CA ASN A 229 -5.88 8.64 1.11
C ASN A 229 -7.00 8.11 0.20
N ILE A 230 -7.04 6.79 -0.04
CA ILE A 230 -7.94 6.17 -1.02
C ILE A 230 -9.42 6.39 -0.71
N GLU A 231 -9.84 6.29 0.55
CA GLU A 231 -11.24 6.50 0.94
C GLU A 231 -11.71 7.91 0.62
N GLY A 232 -10.92 8.93 1.01
CA GLY A 232 -11.25 10.33 0.70
C GLY A 232 -11.25 10.64 -0.80
N VAL A 233 -10.41 9.97 -1.60
CA VAL A 233 -10.48 10.10 -3.06
C VAL A 233 -11.76 9.49 -3.60
N LEU A 234 -12.14 8.30 -3.15
CA LEU A 234 -13.36 7.62 -3.59
C LEU A 234 -14.63 8.42 -3.26
N ASP A 235 -14.69 9.07 -2.09
CA ASP A 235 -15.80 9.93 -1.70
C ASP A 235 -15.99 11.10 -2.68
N ILE A 236 -14.90 11.78 -3.05
CA ILE A 236 -14.95 12.89 -4.02
C ILE A 236 -15.27 12.37 -5.42
N VAL A 237 -14.72 11.21 -5.82
CA VAL A 237 -15.04 10.59 -7.12
C VAL A 237 -16.52 10.27 -7.22
N ASP A 238 -17.10 9.64 -6.20
CA ASP A 238 -18.54 9.35 -6.16
C ASP A 238 -19.35 10.65 -6.26
N PHE A 239 -19.01 11.67 -5.47
CA PHE A 239 -19.63 12.98 -5.54
C PHE A 239 -19.58 13.62 -6.93
N LYS A 240 -18.42 13.59 -7.62
CA LYS A 240 -18.24 14.17 -8.96
C LYS A 240 -18.94 13.38 -10.08
N LEU A 241 -19.25 12.10 -9.86
CA LEU A 241 -19.97 11.23 -10.80
C LEU A 241 -21.50 11.26 -10.61
N ARG A 242 -22.00 11.54 -9.40
CA ARG A 242 -23.43 11.59 -9.09
C ARG A 242 -24.21 12.48 -10.07
N GLY A 243 -25.16 11.87 -10.79
CA GLY A 243 -26.02 12.57 -11.75
C GLY A 243 -25.33 13.05 -13.03
N LYS A 244 -24.07 12.66 -13.30
CA LYS A 244 -23.31 13.07 -14.49
C LYS A 244 -23.21 11.92 -15.50
N VAL A 245 -24.14 11.89 -16.45
CA VAL A 245 -24.17 10.85 -17.49
C VAL A 245 -22.94 10.97 -18.40
N GLY A 246 -22.23 9.86 -18.61
CA GLY A 246 -21.09 9.77 -19.53
C GLY A 246 -19.77 10.34 -19.01
N ARG A 247 -19.74 10.90 -17.79
CA ARG A 247 -18.51 11.27 -17.10
C ARG A 247 -17.80 10.03 -16.58
N LYS A 248 -16.47 9.98 -16.71
CA LYS A 248 -15.63 8.88 -16.23
C LYS A 248 -14.46 9.42 -15.42
N ILE A 249 -14.22 8.83 -14.26
CA ILE A 249 -13.01 9.06 -13.47
C ILE A 249 -12.32 7.71 -13.28
N ARG A 250 -11.01 7.66 -13.51
CA ARG A 250 -10.17 6.47 -13.28
C ARG A 250 -9.13 6.77 -12.22
N ILE A 251 -8.85 5.79 -11.37
CA ILE A 251 -7.84 5.87 -10.32
C ILE A 251 -6.80 4.79 -10.59
N LEU A 252 -5.61 5.21 -10.98
CA LEU A 252 -4.44 4.36 -11.22
C LEU A 252 -3.56 4.36 -9.98
N LEU A 253 -3.41 3.20 -9.36
CA LEU A 253 -2.57 3.00 -8.18
C LEU A 253 -1.50 1.94 -8.47
N PRO A 254 -0.59 2.19 -9.44
CA PRO A 254 0.58 1.33 -9.61
C PRO A 254 1.39 1.30 -8.30
N GLU A 255 2.27 0.31 -8.11
CA GLU A 255 3.13 0.30 -6.92
C GLU A 255 3.93 1.61 -6.79
N SER A 256 4.52 2.06 -7.88
CA SER A 256 5.03 3.42 -8.06
C SER A 256 5.24 3.72 -9.55
N PHE A 257 5.61 4.96 -9.88
CA PHE A 257 6.10 5.30 -11.23
C PHE A 257 7.32 4.46 -11.65
N GLU A 258 8.29 4.27 -10.74
CA GLU A 258 9.50 3.47 -11.01
C GLU A 258 9.18 2.00 -11.28
N TYR A 259 8.21 1.44 -10.57
CA TYR A 259 7.72 0.08 -10.83
C TYR A 259 7.20 -0.07 -12.26
N ILE A 260 6.46 0.91 -12.80
CA ILE A 260 5.97 0.86 -14.19
C ILE A 260 7.14 0.81 -15.18
N ILE A 261 8.19 1.61 -14.96
CA ILE A 261 9.37 1.63 -15.84
C ILE A 261 10.06 0.25 -15.86
N LEU A 262 10.23 -0.34 -14.68
CA LEU A 262 10.83 -1.67 -14.52
C LEU A 262 9.95 -2.76 -15.15
N ALA A 263 8.65 -2.74 -14.84
CA ALA A 263 7.70 -3.77 -15.27
C ALA A 263 7.37 -3.72 -16.76
N SER A 264 7.45 -2.55 -17.39
CA SER A 264 7.27 -2.37 -18.85
C SER A 264 8.45 -2.87 -19.68
N GLY A 265 9.57 -3.26 -19.06
CA GLY A 265 10.75 -3.75 -19.77
C GLY A 265 11.47 -2.66 -20.57
N ILE A 266 11.34 -1.39 -20.17
CA ILE A 266 12.16 -0.28 -20.67
C ILE A 266 13.62 -0.47 -20.21
N ILE A 267 13.78 -0.84 -18.94
CA ILE A 267 15.03 -1.29 -18.35
C ILE A 267 14.91 -2.79 -18.09
N LYS A 268 15.93 -3.56 -18.46
CA LYS A 268 15.94 -5.00 -18.21
C LYS A 268 16.23 -5.23 -16.74
N VAL A 269 15.34 -5.95 -16.05
CA VAL A 269 15.49 -6.34 -14.66
C VAL A 269 15.01 -7.79 -14.50
N ASP A 270 15.53 -8.49 -13.49
CA ASP A 270 14.96 -9.77 -13.09
C ASP A 270 13.51 -9.56 -12.62
N LYS A 271 12.55 -10.23 -13.28
CA LYS A 271 11.13 -10.09 -12.98
C LYS A 271 10.77 -10.63 -11.59
N THR A 272 11.56 -11.54 -11.02
CA THR A 272 11.33 -12.04 -9.65
C THR A 272 11.38 -10.90 -8.64
N LYS A 273 12.29 -9.93 -8.84
CA LYS A 273 12.41 -8.69 -8.04
C LYS A 273 11.16 -7.80 -8.04
N LEU A 274 10.22 -8.02 -8.98
CA LEU A 274 8.98 -7.26 -9.12
C LEU A 274 7.74 -8.07 -8.70
N VAL A 275 7.71 -9.37 -9.04
CA VAL A 275 6.57 -10.25 -8.74
C VAL A 275 6.62 -10.73 -7.29
N GLU A 276 7.82 -10.99 -6.79
CA GLU A 276 8.08 -11.47 -5.44
C GLU A 276 8.80 -10.41 -4.61
N THR A 277 8.46 -9.13 -4.79
CA THR A 277 9.10 -8.00 -4.09
C THR A 277 9.18 -8.21 -2.58
N TYR A 278 8.23 -8.92 -1.98
CA TYR A 278 8.26 -9.28 -0.56
C TYR A 278 9.53 -10.06 -0.15
N ASN A 279 10.15 -10.83 -1.04
CA ASN A 279 11.40 -11.56 -0.80
C ASN A 279 12.65 -10.67 -0.86
N PHE A 280 12.56 -9.48 -1.46
CA PHE A 280 13.70 -8.59 -1.71
C PHE A 280 13.64 -7.28 -0.89
N ALA A 281 12.44 -6.73 -0.69
CA ALA A 281 12.24 -5.47 0.01
C ALA A 281 12.25 -5.68 1.54
N GLU A 282 13.44 -5.57 2.14
CA GLU A 282 13.62 -5.70 3.59
C GLU A 282 12.89 -4.57 4.35
N SER A 283 11.97 -4.93 5.25
CA SER A 283 11.13 -3.94 5.97
C SER A 283 11.89 -2.90 6.80
N SER A 284 13.07 -3.21 7.31
CA SER A 284 13.91 -2.29 8.08
C SER A 284 14.60 -1.24 7.20
N VAL A 285 14.75 -1.51 5.90
CA VAL A 285 15.37 -0.63 4.91
C VAL A 285 14.29 0.15 4.17
N TYR A 286 13.26 -0.56 3.70
CA TYR A 286 12.20 -0.01 2.87
C TYR A 286 10.89 0.12 3.64
N PHE A 287 10.55 1.36 4.03
CA PHE A 287 9.29 1.63 4.71
C PHE A 287 8.06 1.43 3.79
N SER A 288 8.23 1.66 2.48
CA SER A 288 7.30 1.34 1.41
C SER A 288 8.07 0.73 0.23
N TRP A 289 7.41 -0.07 -0.61
CA TRP A 289 8.03 -0.66 -1.80
C TRP A 289 8.41 0.36 -2.88
N GLU A 290 7.81 1.55 -2.87
CA GLU A 290 8.21 2.67 -3.73
C GLU A 290 9.71 2.97 -3.61
N ARG A 291 10.25 2.97 -2.38
CA ARG A 291 11.68 3.20 -2.13
C ARG A 291 12.55 2.08 -2.71
N TYR A 292 12.09 0.85 -2.57
CA TYR A 292 12.77 -0.31 -3.14
C TYR A 292 12.82 -0.23 -4.67
N TYR A 293 11.70 0.08 -5.33
CA TYR A 293 11.69 0.24 -6.79
C TYR A 293 12.49 1.43 -7.27
N THR A 294 12.55 2.50 -6.47
CA THR A 294 13.42 3.65 -6.75
C THR A 294 14.88 3.23 -6.77
N GLU A 295 15.37 2.60 -5.70
CA GLU A 295 16.76 2.12 -5.62
C GLU A 295 17.06 1.09 -6.71
N LEU A 296 16.18 0.12 -6.92
CA LEU A 296 16.32 -0.88 -7.97
C LEU A 296 16.42 -0.25 -9.37
N LEU A 297 15.59 0.75 -9.67
CA LEU A 297 15.67 1.44 -10.95
C LEU A 297 16.93 2.30 -11.09
N GLU A 298 17.37 2.95 -10.01
CA GLU A 298 18.64 3.70 -10.02
C GLU A 298 19.83 2.78 -10.33
N ASP A 299 19.88 1.60 -9.72
CA ASP A 299 20.94 0.61 -9.93
C ASP A 299 20.88 0.00 -11.34
N GLU A 300 19.72 -0.55 -11.74
CA GLU A 300 19.55 -1.22 -13.04
C GLU A 300 19.67 -0.24 -14.23
N SER A 301 19.50 1.08 -13.98
CA SER A 301 19.75 2.14 -14.97
C SER A 301 21.17 2.71 -14.92
N ASN A 302 22.08 2.13 -14.15
CA ASN A 302 23.45 2.63 -13.96
C ASN A 302 23.49 4.12 -13.56
N GLY A 303 22.57 4.55 -12.69
CA GLY A 303 22.48 5.93 -12.20
C GLY A 303 21.87 6.94 -13.19
N MET A 304 21.38 6.50 -14.35
CA MET A 304 20.68 7.37 -15.31
C MET A 304 19.33 7.86 -14.77
N TYR A 305 18.67 7.07 -13.92
CA TYR A 305 17.49 7.48 -13.18
C TYR A 305 17.87 8.16 -11.86
N LYS A 306 17.16 9.23 -11.51
CA LYS A 306 17.14 9.84 -10.17
C LYS A 306 15.77 10.48 -9.94
N LYS A 307 15.05 10.03 -8.90
CA LYS A 307 13.64 10.43 -8.66
C LYS A 307 13.45 11.94 -8.48
N ASP A 308 14.39 12.60 -7.79
CA ASP A 308 14.28 14.03 -7.47
C ASP A 308 14.87 14.95 -8.54
N LYS A 309 15.36 14.41 -9.67
CA LYS A 309 15.88 15.26 -10.75
C LYS A 309 14.77 15.99 -11.48
N ASN A 310 15.09 17.24 -11.84
CA ASN A 310 14.15 18.10 -12.55
C ASN A 310 13.96 17.80 -14.04
N ALA A 311 14.43 16.64 -14.52
CA ALA A 311 14.40 16.29 -15.94
C ALA A 311 14.04 14.82 -16.13
N ILE A 312 13.25 14.55 -17.17
CA ILE A 312 12.95 13.18 -17.61
C ILE A 312 14.25 12.53 -18.11
N PRO A 313 14.62 11.34 -17.61
CA PRO A 313 15.76 10.55 -18.09
C PRO A 313 15.70 10.33 -19.62
N MET A 314 16.87 10.29 -20.28
CA MET A 314 16.93 10.18 -21.76
C MET A 314 16.17 8.95 -22.30
N PHE A 315 16.24 7.81 -21.61
CA PHE A 315 15.56 6.59 -22.04
C PHE A 315 14.02 6.72 -22.03
N LEU A 316 13.45 7.60 -21.20
CA LEU A 316 12.00 7.89 -21.17
C LEU A 316 11.56 8.96 -22.18
N ARG A 317 12.48 9.51 -22.98
CA ARG A 317 12.16 10.42 -24.09
C ARG A 317 12.02 9.68 -25.43
N ASN A 318 12.46 8.42 -25.48
CA ASN A 318 12.38 7.61 -26.69
C ASN A 318 10.92 7.18 -26.97
N PRO A 319 10.35 7.44 -28.16
CA PRO A 319 8.97 7.07 -28.49
C PRO A 319 8.63 5.59 -28.29
N SER A 320 9.58 4.68 -28.57
CA SER A 320 9.39 3.23 -28.36
C SER A 320 9.25 2.89 -26.87
N ASN A 321 10.04 3.53 -26.00
CA ASN A 321 9.94 3.32 -24.56
C ASN A 321 8.69 3.98 -23.96
N ILE A 322 8.29 5.15 -24.47
CA ILE A 322 7.01 5.78 -24.11
C ILE A 322 5.85 4.84 -24.46
N LYS A 323 5.89 4.23 -25.65
CA LYS A 323 4.90 3.23 -26.04
C LYS A 323 4.88 2.03 -25.08
N LYS A 324 6.04 1.45 -24.76
CA LYS A 324 6.12 0.34 -23.78
C LYS A 324 5.54 0.72 -22.41
N PHE A 325 5.81 1.93 -21.94
CA PHE A 325 5.27 2.44 -20.69
C PHE A 325 3.74 2.41 -20.70
N TYR A 326 3.13 2.99 -21.74
CA TYR A 326 1.68 3.08 -21.82
C TYR A 326 0.99 1.76 -22.18
N ASP A 327 1.62 0.91 -22.99
CA ASP A 327 1.17 -0.45 -23.28
C ASP A 327 1.10 -1.29 -21.99
N PHE A 328 2.00 -1.03 -21.03
CA PHE A 328 1.93 -1.63 -19.70
C PHE A 328 0.82 -1.03 -18.85
N VAL A 329 0.67 0.30 -18.87
CA VAL A 329 -0.33 1.01 -18.06
C VAL A 329 -1.77 0.66 -18.48
N LYS A 330 -2.01 0.20 -19.73
CA LYS A 330 -3.30 -0.31 -20.31
C LYS A 330 -4.57 0.52 -20.11
N GLU A 331 -4.55 1.57 -19.29
CA GLU A 331 -5.70 2.34 -18.84
C GLU A 331 -5.71 3.77 -19.42
N VAL A 332 -4.59 4.21 -20.00
CA VAL A 332 -4.48 5.48 -20.72
C VAL A 332 -4.44 5.19 -22.22
N ASP A 333 -5.42 5.68 -22.97
CA ASP A 333 -5.39 5.55 -24.42
C ASP A 333 -4.38 6.52 -25.01
N VAL A 334 -3.41 5.98 -25.75
CA VAL A 334 -2.29 6.73 -26.35
C VAL A 334 -2.41 6.77 -27.87
N CYS A 335 -3.51 6.26 -28.45
CA CYS A 335 -3.74 6.31 -29.88
C CYS A 335 -4.29 7.66 -30.37
#